data_AF-A0A9D7E3J8-F1
#
_entry.id   AF-A0A9D7E3J8-F1
#
_cell.length_a   1.000
_cell.length_b   1.000
_cell.length_c   1.000
_cell.angle_alpha   90.00
_cell.angle_beta   90.00
_cell.angle_gamma   90.00
#
_symmetry.space_group_name_H-M   'P 1'
#
loop_
_entity.id
_entity.type
_entity.pdbx_description
1 polymer ?
#
loop_
_entity_poly.entity_id
_entity_poly.type
_entity_poly.pdbx_seq_one_letter_code
_entity_poly.pdbx_strand_id
1 'polypeptide(L)'
;MPAEIDYTFDHPVRGDAVLGAGRLGRVAWLGKRLRDDDLYLLQDGAFSKLLFNEVLECFVGGQFIATIVLGFSLIERSIAGRLSHIGQTSVAKGGTSEQLIDAAFNLGWLTGTERDRINDVRKLRNAVVHFREHRAEDRPEVKAALISSA
;
A
#
# COMPACT_ATOMS: atom_id res chain seq x y z
N MET A 1 -6.36 34.43 -10.75
CA MET A 1 -5.34 34.63 -9.69
C MET A 1 -4.77 33.26 -9.37
N PRO A 2 -3.47 33.01 -9.54
CA PRO A 2 -2.90 31.70 -9.24
C PRO A 2 -2.98 31.48 -7.73
N ALA A 3 -3.46 30.31 -7.31
CA ALA A 3 -3.54 29.95 -5.90
C ALA A 3 -2.11 29.83 -5.36
N GLU A 4 -1.76 30.71 -4.43
CA GLU A 4 -0.51 30.65 -3.70
C GLU A 4 -0.57 29.42 -2.78
N ILE A 5 0.31 28.45 -3.02
CA ILE A 5 0.36 27.22 -2.22
C ILE A 5 1.05 27.58 -0.90
N ASP A 6 0.28 27.54 0.17
CA ASP A 6 0.76 27.71 1.55
C ASP A 6 1.57 26.48 1.97
N TYR A 7 2.87 26.69 2.23
CA TYR A 7 3.82 25.67 2.69
C TYR A 7 4.11 25.76 4.20
N THR A 8 3.47 26.69 4.93
CA THR A 8 3.82 27.00 6.32
C THR A 8 3.01 26.19 7.33
N PHE A 9 1.97 25.45 6.89
CA PHE A 9 1.16 24.50 7.69
C PHE A 9 0.53 25.09 8.98
N ASP A 10 0.56 26.40 9.11
CA ASP A 10 0.08 27.24 10.21
C ASP A 10 -1.36 27.75 9.97
N HIS A 11 -1.94 27.40 8.82
CA HIS A 11 -3.37 27.56 8.56
C HIS A 11 -4.07 26.20 8.49
N PRO A 12 -5.16 25.98 9.25
CA PRO A 12 -5.95 24.76 9.11
C PRO A 12 -6.58 24.76 7.72
N VAL A 13 -6.11 23.85 6.87
CA VAL A 13 -6.75 23.57 5.58
C VAL A 13 -8.19 23.14 5.86
N ARG A 14 -9.14 24.02 5.51
CA ARG A 14 -10.57 23.72 5.57
C ARG A 14 -10.85 22.52 4.65
N GLY A 15 -11.07 21.36 5.25
CA GLY A 15 -11.11 20.07 4.55
C GLY A 15 -12.12 20.03 3.41
N ASP A 16 -13.20 20.79 3.50
CA ASP A 16 -14.26 20.96 2.50
C ASP A 16 -13.75 21.42 1.12
N ALA A 17 -12.67 22.20 1.04
CA ALA A 17 -12.07 22.62 -0.24
C ALA A 17 -11.18 21.53 -0.90
N VAL A 18 -10.71 20.55 -0.13
CA VAL A 18 -9.87 19.42 -0.60
C VAL A 18 -10.69 18.15 -0.84
N LEU A 19 -11.90 18.07 -0.27
CA LEU A 19 -12.69 16.84 -0.14
C LEU A 19 -13.61 16.50 -1.34
N GLY A 20 -13.85 17.40 -2.29
CA GLY A 20 -14.89 17.20 -3.33
C GLY A 20 -14.53 16.24 -4.46
N ALA A 21 -13.52 16.56 -5.27
CA ALA A 21 -13.27 15.83 -6.53
C ALA A 21 -12.29 14.66 -6.40
N GLY A 22 -11.22 14.82 -5.61
CA GLY A 22 -10.17 13.78 -5.50
C GLY A 22 -10.66 12.51 -4.81
N ARG A 23 -11.50 12.65 -3.78
CA ARG A 23 -12.08 11.52 -3.04
C ARG A 23 -13.04 10.72 -3.91
N LEU A 24 -13.98 11.40 -4.58
CA LEU A 24 -14.92 10.78 -5.53
C LEU A 24 -14.18 10.06 -6.66
N GLY A 25 -13.14 10.69 -7.21
CA GLY A 25 -12.29 10.08 -8.24
C GLY A 25 -11.62 8.79 -7.77
N ARG A 26 -11.08 8.76 -6.54
CA ARG A 26 -10.47 7.56 -5.96
C ARG A 26 -11.48 6.46 -5.64
N VAL A 27 -12.66 6.80 -5.14
CA VAL A 27 -13.75 5.85 -4.95
C VAL A 27 -14.18 5.22 -6.28
N ALA A 28 -14.39 6.05 -7.31
CA ALA A 28 -14.73 5.55 -8.65
C ALA A 28 -13.61 4.70 -9.25
N TRP A 29 -12.34 5.05 -8.99
CA TRP A 29 -11.18 4.26 -9.42
C TRP A 29 -11.14 2.88 -8.75
N LEU A 30 -11.44 2.80 -7.45
CA LEU A 30 -11.55 1.55 -6.70
C LEU A 30 -12.72 0.70 -7.20
N GLY A 31 -13.90 1.29 -7.37
CA GLY A 31 -15.08 0.57 -7.84
C GLY A 31 -14.92 -0.08 -9.23
N LYS A 32 -13.98 0.41 -10.05
CA LYS A 32 -13.63 -0.21 -11.34
C LYS A 32 -12.65 -1.38 -11.23
N ARG A 33 -12.02 -1.59 -10.06
CA ARG A 33 -10.91 -2.52 -9.86
C ARG A 33 -11.18 -3.57 -8.80
N LEU A 34 -12.00 -3.25 -7.80
CA LEU A 34 -12.49 -4.22 -6.85
C LEU A 34 -13.52 -5.09 -7.56
N ARG A 35 -13.34 -6.41 -7.49
CA ARG A 35 -14.34 -7.33 -8.03
C ARG A 35 -15.49 -7.44 -7.03
N ASP A 36 -16.69 -7.65 -7.55
CA ASP A 36 -17.89 -7.82 -6.72
C ASP A 36 -17.85 -9.11 -5.86
N ASP A 37 -16.97 -10.06 -6.20
CA ASP A 37 -16.82 -11.37 -5.55
C ASP A 37 -15.62 -11.49 -4.57
N ASP A 38 -14.86 -10.43 -4.33
CA ASP A 38 -13.54 -10.49 -3.66
C ASP A 38 -13.54 -10.70 -2.13
N LEU A 39 -14.69 -10.92 -1.50
CA LEU A 39 -14.74 -11.21 -0.05
C LEU A 39 -14.07 -12.54 0.33
N TYR A 40 -13.84 -13.44 -0.64
CA TYR A 40 -13.19 -14.74 -0.42
C TYR A 40 -11.65 -14.69 -0.36
N LEU A 41 -11.03 -13.51 -0.59
CA LEU A 41 -9.56 -13.33 -0.54
C LEU A 41 -9.01 -13.26 0.89
N LEU A 42 -9.86 -13.02 1.87
CA LEU A 42 -9.49 -12.64 3.23
C LEU A 42 -9.35 -13.88 4.12
N GLN A 43 -8.24 -14.60 3.94
CA GLN A 43 -8.00 -15.89 4.63
C GLN A 43 -7.84 -15.76 6.15
N ASP A 44 -7.59 -14.55 6.67
CA ASP A 44 -7.52 -14.27 8.13
C ASP A 44 -8.89 -13.82 8.70
N GLY A 45 -9.97 -14.05 7.94
CA GLY A 45 -11.35 -13.78 8.35
C GLY A 45 -11.65 -12.30 8.61
N ALA A 46 -12.32 -12.02 9.73
CA ALA A 46 -12.79 -10.67 10.07
C ALA A 46 -11.64 -9.65 10.18
N PHE A 47 -10.44 -10.08 10.61
CA PHE A 47 -9.29 -9.19 10.74
C PHE A 47 -8.77 -8.73 9.38
N SER A 48 -8.59 -9.64 8.42
CA SER A 48 -8.24 -9.28 7.05
C SER A 48 -9.26 -8.33 6.42
N LYS A 49 -10.54 -8.50 6.71
CA LYS A 49 -11.59 -7.58 6.24
C LYS A 49 -11.45 -6.19 6.82
N LEU A 50 -11.21 -6.08 8.13
CA LEU A 50 -10.99 -4.79 8.79
C LEU A 50 -9.76 -4.08 8.20
N LEU A 51 -8.63 -4.79 8.09
CA LEU A 51 -7.40 -4.24 7.51
C LEU A 51 -7.60 -3.82 6.04
N PHE A 52 -8.30 -4.63 5.24
CA PHE A 52 -8.61 -4.27 3.86
C PHE A 52 -9.46 -3.00 3.77
N ASN A 53 -10.51 -2.88 4.59
CA ASN A 53 -11.32 -1.68 4.64
C ASN A 53 -10.49 -0.45 5.05
N GLU A 54 -9.59 -0.59 6.03
CA GLU A 54 -8.70 0.49 6.46
C GLU A 54 -7.77 0.95 5.32
N VAL A 55 -7.23 0.02 4.54
CA VAL A 55 -6.43 0.34 3.33
C VAL A 55 -7.26 1.16 2.33
N LEU A 56 -8.52 0.76 2.09
CA LEU A 56 -9.40 1.49 1.17
C LEU A 56 -9.72 2.89 1.69
N GLU A 57 -10.02 3.03 2.98
CA GLU A 57 -10.30 4.30 3.63
C GLU A 57 -9.10 5.24 3.58
N CYS A 58 -7.88 4.74 3.87
CA CYS A 58 -6.65 5.51 3.74
C CYS A 58 -6.43 5.98 2.29
N PHE A 59 -6.64 5.11 1.30
CA PHE A 59 -6.48 5.48 -0.11
C PHE A 59 -7.48 6.57 -0.50
N VAL A 60 -8.76 6.37 -0.18
CA VAL A 60 -9.84 7.33 -0.46
C VAL A 60 -9.57 8.66 0.24
N GLY A 61 -9.06 8.62 1.47
CA GLY A 61 -8.64 9.78 2.27
C GLY A 61 -7.36 10.48 1.77
N GLY A 62 -6.62 9.89 0.82
CA GLY A 62 -5.36 10.46 0.32
C GLY A 62 -4.16 10.20 1.23
N GLN A 63 -4.30 9.31 2.22
CA GLN A 63 -3.24 8.90 3.14
C GLN A 63 -2.38 7.81 2.46
N PHE A 64 -1.65 8.19 1.40
CA PHE A 64 -0.96 7.22 0.53
C PHE A 64 0.15 6.44 1.24
N ILE A 65 0.86 7.07 2.17
CA ILE A 65 1.87 6.38 2.99
C ILE A 65 1.21 5.25 3.80
N ALA A 66 0.12 5.56 4.52
CA ALA A 66 -0.62 4.55 5.27
C ALA A 66 -1.18 3.45 4.34
N THR A 67 -1.66 3.83 3.16
CA THR A 67 -2.15 2.88 2.15
C THR A 67 -1.06 1.89 1.73
N ILE A 68 0.16 2.37 1.46
CA ILE A 68 1.30 1.53 1.08
C ILE A 68 1.67 0.58 2.22
N VAL A 69 1.77 1.09 3.44
CA VAL A 69 2.20 0.30 4.60
C VAL A 69 1.15 -0.77 4.95
N LEU A 70 -0.11 -0.39 5.10
CA LEU A 70 -1.20 -1.30 5.46
C LEU A 70 -1.51 -2.28 4.32
N GLY A 71 -1.51 -1.79 3.07
CA GLY A 71 -1.77 -2.63 1.90
C GLY A 71 -0.70 -3.71 1.73
N PHE A 72 0.56 -3.35 1.95
CA PHE A 72 1.64 -4.33 1.93
C PHE A 72 1.55 -5.33 3.09
N SER A 73 1.18 -4.87 4.30
CA SER A 73 0.95 -5.77 5.44
C SER A 73 -0.18 -6.78 5.17
N LEU A 74 -1.26 -6.36 4.50
CA LEU A 74 -2.35 -7.26 4.10
C LEU A 74 -1.87 -8.35 3.12
N ILE A 75 -1.01 -8.00 2.15
CA ILE A 75 -0.42 -8.95 1.21
C ILE A 75 0.45 -9.97 1.97
N GLU A 76 1.34 -9.50 2.86
CA GLU A 76 2.22 -10.36 3.65
C GLU A 76 1.43 -11.35 4.51
N ARG A 77 0.41 -10.87 5.23
CA ARG A 77 -0.43 -11.73 6.07
C ARG A 77 -1.20 -12.76 5.24
N SER A 78 -1.72 -12.35 4.08
CA SER A 78 -2.44 -13.25 3.17
C SER A 78 -1.54 -14.39 2.68
N ILE A 79 -0.29 -14.07 2.30
CA ILE A 79 0.69 -15.07 1.87
C ILE A 79 1.12 -15.95 3.04
N ALA A 80 1.47 -15.36 4.18
CA ALA A 80 1.90 -16.10 5.38
C ALA A 80 0.80 -17.04 5.89
N GLY A 81 -0.46 -16.60 5.89
CA GLY A 81 -1.61 -17.43 6.26
C GLY A 81 -1.75 -18.64 5.35
N ARG A 82 -1.65 -18.45 4.03
CA ARG A 82 -1.66 -19.56 3.06
C ARG A 82 -0.49 -20.52 3.24
N LEU A 83 0.73 -20.00 3.44
CA LEU A 83 1.92 -20.81 3.69
C LEU A 83 1.77 -21.63 4.97
N SER A 84 1.23 -21.03 6.03
CA SER A 84 0.93 -21.75 7.28
C SER A 84 -0.11 -22.85 7.07
N HIS A 85 -1.13 -22.61 6.24
CA HIS A 85 -2.17 -23.59 5.94
C HIS A 85 -1.61 -24.84 5.22
N ILE A 86 -0.64 -24.66 4.31
CA ILE A 86 0.02 -25.77 3.60
C ILE A 86 1.23 -26.36 4.36
N GLY A 87 1.43 -25.98 5.62
CA GLY A 87 2.49 -26.54 6.48
C GLY A 87 3.87 -25.88 6.36
N GLN A 88 4.04 -24.84 5.53
CA GLN A 88 5.29 -24.08 5.40
C GLN A 88 5.46 -23.03 6.52
N THR A 89 5.37 -23.49 7.77
CA THR A 89 5.32 -22.62 8.95
C THR A 89 6.62 -21.86 9.25
N SER A 90 7.78 -22.37 8.83
CA SER A 90 9.07 -21.69 8.99
C SER A 90 9.12 -20.38 8.21
N VAL A 91 8.73 -20.42 6.94
CA VAL A 91 8.64 -19.24 6.06
C VAL A 91 7.50 -18.33 6.52
N ALA A 92 6.35 -18.90 6.90
CA ALA A 92 5.19 -18.11 7.33
C ALA A 92 5.44 -17.27 8.61
N LYS A 93 6.23 -17.77 9.57
CA LYS A 93 6.43 -17.11 10.88
C LYS A 93 7.71 -16.30 10.99
N GLY A 94 8.77 -16.69 10.30
CA GLY A 94 10.09 -16.09 10.44
C GLY A 94 10.70 -15.59 9.13
N GLY A 95 9.99 -15.75 8.01
CA GLY A 95 10.46 -15.32 6.70
C GLY A 95 10.44 -13.80 6.56
N THR A 96 11.39 -13.25 5.81
CA THR A 96 11.33 -11.87 5.35
C THR A 96 10.21 -11.68 4.33
N SER A 97 9.78 -10.43 4.10
CA SER A 97 8.81 -10.10 3.07
C SER A 97 9.18 -10.67 1.69
N GLU A 98 10.48 -10.64 1.36
CA GLU A 98 11.00 -11.18 0.11
C GLU A 98 10.87 -12.69 0.02
N GLN A 99 11.18 -13.41 1.12
CA GLN A 99 11.01 -14.86 1.20
C GLN A 99 9.54 -15.28 1.06
N LEU A 100 8.60 -14.51 1.64
CA LEU A 100 7.16 -14.76 1.48
C LEU A 100 6.73 -14.61 0.02
N ILE A 101 7.13 -13.52 -0.64
CA ILE A 101 6.80 -13.23 -2.05
C ILE A 101 7.36 -14.32 -2.97
N ASP A 102 8.62 -14.70 -2.76
CA ASP A 102 9.27 -15.73 -3.58
C ASP A 102 8.65 -17.11 -3.36
N ALA A 103 8.27 -17.46 -2.13
CA ALA A 103 7.53 -18.69 -1.87
C ALA A 103 6.17 -18.70 -2.58
N ALA A 104 5.42 -17.59 -2.55
CA ALA A 104 4.14 -17.47 -3.25
C ALA A 104 4.30 -17.59 -4.77
N PHE A 105 5.36 -17.01 -5.35
CA PHE A 105 5.69 -17.16 -6.76
C PHE A 105 6.04 -18.62 -7.12
N ASN A 106 6.90 -19.26 -6.33
CA ASN A 106 7.32 -20.65 -6.56
C ASN A 106 6.14 -21.64 -6.45
N LEU A 107 5.12 -21.31 -5.66
CA LEU A 107 3.87 -22.08 -5.55
C LEU A 107 2.84 -21.74 -6.64
N GLY A 108 3.17 -20.82 -7.56
CA GLY A 108 2.29 -20.42 -8.66
C GLY A 108 1.11 -19.53 -8.25
N TRP A 109 1.14 -18.92 -7.06
CA TRP A 109 0.08 -17.99 -6.62
C TRP A 109 0.21 -16.60 -7.21
N LEU A 110 1.41 -16.27 -7.69
CA LEU A 110 1.73 -15.00 -8.32
C LEU A 110 2.32 -15.28 -9.70
N THR A 111 1.92 -14.47 -10.67
CA THR A 111 2.63 -14.33 -11.94
C THR A 111 3.97 -13.61 -11.72
N GLY A 112 4.89 -13.71 -12.68
CA GLY A 112 6.16 -12.98 -12.62
C GLY A 112 5.95 -11.46 -12.52
N THR A 113 4.99 -10.93 -13.28
CA THR A 113 4.62 -9.51 -13.24
C THR A 113 4.06 -9.08 -11.88
N GLU A 114 3.27 -9.91 -11.21
CA GLU A 114 2.75 -9.61 -9.87
C GLU A 114 3.87 -9.64 -8.84
N ARG A 115 4.76 -10.63 -8.89
CA ARG A 115 5.95 -10.72 -8.03
C ARG A 115 6.79 -9.44 -8.14
N ASP A 116 7.07 -8.99 -9.36
CA ASP A 116 7.88 -7.79 -9.61
C ASP A 116 7.20 -6.52 -9.07
N ARG A 117 5.91 -6.35 -9.34
CA ARG A 117 5.13 -5.20 -8.83
C ARG A 117 5.09 -5.17 -7.31
N ILE A 118 4.88 -6.32 -6.66
CA ILE A 118 4.87 -6.40 -5.20
C ILE A 118 6.26 -6.06 -4.65
N ASN A 119 7.33 -6.52 -5.30
CA ASN A 119 8.70 -6.17 -4.92
C ASN A 119 9.00 -4.67 -5.08
N ASP A 120 8.43 -4.00 -6.07
CA ASP A 120 8.58 -2.54 -6.21
C ASP A 120 7.82 -1.79 -5.10
N VAL A 121 6.61 -2.25 -4.74
CA VAL A 121 5.88 -1.71 -3.58
C VAL A 121 6.67 -1.96 -2.29
N ARG A 122 7.31 -3.13 -2.14
CA ARG A 122 8.17 -3.43 -0.98
C ARG A 122 9.31 -2.43 -0.84
N LYS A 123 10.00 -2.10 -1.94
CA LYS A 123 11.08 -1.09 -1.95
C LYS A 123 10.56 0.28 -1.53
N LEU A 124 9.40 0.68 -2.07
CA LEU A 124 8.74 1.94 -1.70
C LEU A 124 8.37 1.97 -0.22
N ARG A 125 7.75 0.89 0.29
CA ARG A 125 7.40 0.73 1.70
C ARG A 125 8.64 0.83 2.58
N ASN A 126 9.72 0.14 2.23
CA ASN A 126 10.97 0.13 2.99
C ASN A 126 11.61 1.52 3.10
N ALA A 127 11.53 2.34 2.06
CA ALA A 127 12.01 3.72 2.11
C ALA A 127 11.21 4.62 3.09
N VAL A 128 9.97 4.23 3.40
CA VAL A 128 9.08 4.94 4.33
C VAL A 128 9.20 4.42 5.76
N VAL A 129 9.19 3.09 5.95
CA VAL A 129 9.09 2.49 7.28
C VAL A 129 10.43 2.35 8.00
N HIS A 130 11.54 2.26 7.27
CA HIS A 130 12.86 2.22 7.87
C HIS A 130 13.39 3.63 8.00
N PHE A 131 13.99 3.93 9.16
CA PHE A 131 14.67 5.20 9.36
C PHE A 131 15.70 5.41 8.25
N ARG A 132 15.59 6.53 7.55
CA ARG A 132 16.53 6.98 6.53
C ARG A 132 17.03 8.36 6.90
N GLU A 133 18.24 8.66 6.43
CA GLU A 133 18.72 10.02 6.48
C GLU A 133 17.78 10.95 5.70
N HIS A 134 17.55 12.15 6.23
CA HIS A 134 16.53 13.07 5.74
C HIS A 134 16.64 13.43 4.24
N ARG A 135 17.83 13.30 3.64
CA ARG A 135 18.13 13.62 2.22
C ARG A 135 18.26 12.39 1.31
N ALA A 136 17.93 11.19 1.78
CA ALA A 136 18.07 10.00 0.96
C ALA A 136 17.16 10.06 -0.28
N GLU A 137 17.75 9.83 -1.46
CA GLU A 137 17.07 9.93 -2.76
C GLU A 137 15.97 8.88 -2.97
N ASP A 138 15.98 7.81 -2.18
CA ASP A 138 14.97 6.74 -2.26
C ASP A 138 13.65 7.12 -1.58
N ARG A 139 13.62 8.21 -0.79
CA ARG A 139 12.41 8.71 -0.11
C ARG A 139 11.34 9.15 -1.12
N PRO A 140 10.06 8.78 -0.92
CA PRO A 140 8.99 9.12 -1.86
C PRO A 140 8.84 10.63 -2.10
N GLU A 141 8.93 11.43 -1.05
CA GLU A 141 8.87 12.89 -1.09
C GLU A 141 10.00 13.53 -1.91
N VAL A 142 11.22 12.99 -1.81
CA VAL A 142 12.37 13.48 -2.59
C VAL A 142 12.20 13.12 -4.08
N LYS A 143 11.75 11.90 -4.37
CA LYS A 143 11.45 11.48 -5.75
C LYS A 143 10.35 12.30 -6.39
N ALA A 144 9.29 12.60 -5.65
CA ALA A 144 8.18 13.42 -6.14
C ALA A 144 8.64 14.85 -6.49
N ALA A 145 9.53 15.43 -5.67
CA ALA A 145 10.11 16.75 -5.94
C ALA A 145 11.00 16.77 -7.20
N LEU A 146 11.79 15.72 -7.43
CA LEU A 146 12.65 15.59 -8.62
C LEU A 146 11.84 15.40 -9.92
N ILE A 147 10.71 14.69 -9.87
CA ILE A 147 9.82 14.51 -11.04
C ILE A 147 9.08 15.81 -11.37
N SER A 148 8.79 16.65 -10.37
CA SER A 148 8.08 17.92 -10.56
C SER A 148 8.97 19.06 -11.07
N SER A 149 10.28 18.82 -11.16
CA SER A 149 11.29 19.79 -11.60
C SER A 149 11.90 19.44 -12.97
N ALA A 150 11.37 18.41 -13.64
CA ALA A 150 11.68 18.00 -15.01
C ALA A 150 10.50 18.28 -15.94
#